data_AF-X1VAW8-F1
#
_entry.id   AF-X1VAW8-F1
#
_cell.length_a   1.000
_cell.length_b   1.000
_cell.length_c   1.000
_cell.angle_alpha   90.00
_cell.angle_beta   90.00
_cell.angle_gamma   90.00
#
_symmetry.space_group_name_H-M   'P 1'
#
loop_
_entity.id
_entity.type
_entity.pdbx_description
1 polymer ?
#
loop_
_entity_poly.entity_id
_entity_poly.type
_entity_poly.pdbx_seq_one_letter_code
_entity_poly.pdbx_strand_id
1 'polypeptide(L)' 'MGEQNFQLRAYAFIDSMQPQFAAFLGSELDGDVPLATMAELWMELAPGSEIYNLLDSALKNSDA' A
#
# COMPACT_ATOMS: atom_id res chain seq x y z
N MET A 1 -28.90 -11.75 -2.05
CA MET A 1 -27.58 -11.24 -2.47
C MET A 1 -27.06 -10.44 -1.30
N GLY A 2 -26.11 -11.00 -0.53
CA GLY A 2 -25.52 -10.28 0.60
C GLY A 2 -24.77 -9.06 0.06
N GLU A 3 -24.91 -7.91 0.72
CA GLU A 3 -24.13 -6.73 0.38
C GLU A 3 -22.65 -7.10 0.37
N GLN A 4 -22.01 -6.97 -0.79
CA GLN A 4 -20.56 -6.95 -0.91
C GLN A 4 -20.11 -5.65 -0.26
N ASN A 5 -20.00 -5.64 1.08
CA ASN A 5 -19.61 -4.47 1.86
C ASN A 5 -18.10 -4.24 1.76
N PHE A 6 -17.63 -4.06 0.51
CA PHE A 6 -16.32 -3.52 0.23
C PHE A 6 -16.30 -2.05 0.65
N GLN A 7 -15.30 -1.68 1.46
CA GLN A 7 -15.07 -0.32 1.88
C GLN A 7 -13.59 0.03 1.71
N LEU A 8 -13.32 1.10 0.96
CA LEU A 8 -12.05 1.81 1.02
C LEU A 8 -12.07 2.73 2.25
N ARG A 9 -11.23 2.43 3.24
CA ARG A 9 -11.16 3.14 4.51
C ARG A 9 -10.14 4.26 4.49
N ALA A 10 -9.01 4.02 3.83
CA ALA A 10 -7.96 5.02 3.62
C ALA A 10 -7.32 4.85 2.23
N TYR A 11 -6.94 5.98 1.63
CA TYR A 11 -6.13 6.06 0.42
C TYR A 11 -5.20 7.27 0.57
N ALA A 12 -3.89 7.04 0.59
CA ALA A 12 -2.90 8.10 0.68
C ALA A 12 -1.78 7.84 -0.31
N PHE A 13 -1.57 8.81 -1.20
CA PHE A 13 -0.46 8.80 -2.14
C PHE A 13 0.60 9.79 -1.67
N ILE A 14 1.83 9.31 -1.57
CA ILE A 14 3.02 10.09 -1.27
C ILE A 14 3.84 10.11 -2.55
N ASP A 15 4.03 11.30 -3.12
CA ASP A 15 4.78 11.49 -4.35
C ASP A 15 6.29 11.29 -4.16
N SER A 16 6.82 11.70 -3.00
CA SER A 16 8.24 11.59 -2.68
C SER A 16 8.47 11.42 -1.17
N MET A 17 8.85 10.20 -0.76
CA MET A 17 9.12 9.89 0.64
C MET A 17 10.34 10.65 1.18
N GLN A 18 10.18 11.21 2.37
CA GLN A 18 11.27 11.87 3.08
C GLN A 18 12.26 10.85 3.66
N PRO A 19 13.56 11.16 3.76
CA PRO A 19 14.57 10.19 4.17
C PRO A 19 14.30 9.49 5.50
N GLN A 20 13.85 10.24 6.51
CA GLN A 20 13.56 9.67 7.84
C GLN A 20 12.32 8.77 7.82
N PHE A 21 11.32 9.09 7.00
CA PHE A 21 10.12 8.28 6.86
C PHE A 21 10.41 6.97 6.13
N ALA A 22 11.15 7.02 5.02
CA ALA A 22 11.58 5.80 4.31
C ALA A 22 12.44 4.89 5.21
N ALA A 23 13.38 5.45 5.98
CA ALA A 23 14.19 4.68 6.92
C ALA A 23 13.36 4.05 8.05
N PHE A 24 12.35 4.75 8.54
CA PHE A 24 11.42 4.20 9.55
C PHE A 24 10.60 3.05 8.98
N LEU A 25 9.99 3.23 7.80
CA LEU A 25 9.22 2.17 7.14
C LEU A 25 10.07 0.93 6.86
N GLY A 26 11.30 1.11 6.37
CA GLY A 26 12.23 0.01 6.14
C GLY A 26 12.68 -0.75 7.40
N SER A 27 12.41 -0.20 8.60
CA SER A 27 12.70 -0.88 9.87
C SER A 27 11.50 -1.63 10.47
N GLU A 28 10.28 -1.26 10.09
CA GLU A 28 9.04 -1.76 10.71
C GLU A 28 8.21 -2.64 9.77
N LEU A 29 8.26 -2.39 8.46
CA LEU A 29 7.44 -3.11 7.49
C LEU A 29 8.12 -4.40 7.00
N ASP A 30 7.30 -5.45 6.87
CA ASP A 30 7.68 -6.67 6.18
C ASP A 30 7.39 -6.53 4.68
N GLY A 31 8.45 -6.39 3.87
CA GLY A 31 8.35 -6.21 2.42
C GLY A 31 9.66 -5.74 1.81
N ASP A 32 9.60 -5.16 0.61
CA ASP A 32 10.74 -4.49 0.01
C ASP A 32 11.03 -3.17 0.73
N VAL A 33 12.32 -2.87 0.94
CA VAL A 33 12.75 -1.70 1.72
C VAL A 33 12.60 -0.43 0.86
N PRO A 34 11.75 0.54 1.27
CA PRO A 34 11.60 1.78 0.53
C PRO A 34 12.83 2.68 0.69
N LEU A 35 13.14 3.45 -0.36
CA LEU A 35 14.21 4.45 -0.35
C LEU A 35 13.65 5.87 -0.33
N ALA A 36 14.49 6.80 0.13
CA ALA A 36 14.17 8.22 0.04
C ALA A 36 13.85 8.61 -1.40
N THR A 37 12.93 9.55 -1.58
CA THR A 37 12.43 10.07 -2.85
C THR A 37 11.57 9.14 -3.71
N MET A 38 11.41 7.86 -3.33
CA MET A 38 10.42 6.97 -3.96
C MET A 38 8.99 7.45 -3.68
N ALA A 39 8.10 7.21 -4.63
CA ALA A 39 6.66 7.36 -4.41
C ALA A 39 6.12 6.16 -3.63
N GLU A 40 5.03 6.35 -2.89
CA GLU A 40 4.43 5.32 -2.04
C GLU A 40 2.90 5.45 -2.05
N LEU A 41 2.19 4.31 -2.09
CA LEU A 41 0.74 4.26 -2.06
C LEU A 41 0.24 3.41 -0.88
N TRP A 42 -0.49 4.04 0.04
CA TRP A 42 -1.11 3.40 1.20
C TRP A 42 -2.61 3.22 0.97
N MET A 43 -3.12 2.02 1.21
CA MET A 43 -4.54 1.69 1.11
C MET A 43 -5.00 0.83 2.29
N GLU A 44 -6.16 1.16 2.86
CA GLU A 44 -6.82 0.37 3.91
C GLU A 44 -8.22 -0.05 3.43
N LEU A 45 -8.54 -1.35 3.56
CA LEU A 45 -9.76 -1.94 3.05
C LEU A 45 -10.53 -2.71 4.13
N ALA A 46 -11.85 -2.79 3.98
CA ALA A 46 -12.69 -3.78 4.67
C ALA A 46 -13.57 -4.54 3.66
N PRO A 47 -13.73 -5.87 3.78
CA PRO A 47 -13.03 -6.75 4.71
C PRO A 47 -11.53 -6.84 4.40
N GLY A 48 -10.70 -7.08 5.41
CA GLY A 48 -9.23 -7.03 5.27
C GLY A 48 -8.67 -8.02 4.25
N SER A 49 -9.38 -9.11 3.95
CA SER A 49 -8.99 -10.09 2.93
C SER A 49 -8.95 -9.53 1.50
N GLU A 50 -9.64 -8.42 1.23
CA GLU A 50 -9.63 -7.80 -0.11
C GLU A 50 -8.27 -7.20 -0.48
N ILE A 51 -7.36 -7.02 0.49
CA ILE A 51 -6.00 -6.56 0.23
C ILE A 51 -5.23 -7.51 -0.71
N TYR A 52 -5.51 -8.82 -0.68
CA TYR A 52 -4.82 -9.79 -1.52
C TYR A 52 -5.19 -9.65 -2.99
N ASN A 53 -6.48 -9.43 -3.29
CA ASN A 53 -6.96 -9.19 -4.65
C ASN A 53 -6.39 -7.87 -5.21
N LEU A 54 -6.35 -6.84 -4.37
CA LEU A 54 -5.79 -5.54 -4.72
C LEU A 54 -4.29 -5.63 -4.99
N LEU A 55 -3.53 -6.30 -4.12
CA LEU A 55 -2.09 -6.47 -4.24
C LEU A 55 -1.72 -7.28 -5.50
N ASP A 56 -2.46 -8.35 -5.80
CA ASP A 56 -2.28 -9.13 -7.03
C ASP A 56 -2.43 -8.27 -8.29
N SER A 57 -3.46 -7.41 -8.32
CA SER A 57 -3.67 -6.48 -9.43
C SER A 57 -2.57 -5.43 -9.52
N ALA A 58 -2.16 -4.83 -8.40
CA ALA A 58 -1.12 -3.80 -8.37
C ALA A 58 0.21 -4.34 -8.93
N LEU A 59 0.71 -5.45 -8.36
CA LEU A 59 2.00 -6.04 -8.74
C LEU A 59 2.03 -6.57 -10.19
N LYS A 60 0.87 -6.84 -10.81
CA LYS A 60 0.78 -7.28 -12.21
C LYS A 60 0.65 -6.14 -13.21
N ASN A 61 0.24 -4.95 -12.78
CA ASN A 61 0.00 -3.81 -13.68
C ASN A 61 1.05 -2.70 -13.55
N SER A 62 1.96 -2.78 -12.57
CA SER A 62 3.09 -1.87 -12.42
C SER A 62 4.39 -2.64 -12.21
N ASP A 63 5.48 -2.05 -12.66
CA ASP A 63 6.82 -2.51 -12.32
C ASP A 63 7.17 -2.12 -10.87
N ALA A 64 8.08 -2.88 -10.26
CA ALA A 64 8.69 -2.58 -8.96
C ALA A 64 9.84 -1.57 -9.10
#